data_AF-A0A7C7N9U1-F1
#
_entry.id   AF-A0A7C7N9U1-F1
#
_cell.length_a   1.000
_cell.length_b   1.000
_cell.length_c   1.000
_cell.angle_alpha   90.00
_cell.angle_beta   90.00
_cell.angle_gamma   90.00
#
_symmetry.space_group_name_H-M   'P 1'
#
loop_
_entity.id
_entity.type
_entity.pdbx_description
1 polymer ?
#
loop_
_entity_poly.entity_id
_entity_poly.type
_entity_poly.pdbx_seq_one_letter_code
_entity_poly.pdbx_strand_id
1 'polypeptide(L)'
;MTLISHRVKAITKGMAVHGIFGTTGSAAGPIMATALASLISWRASYAFLGVFNIILAVITYMAIPKREHDAADAENIENRVEKTNRPALIFFYLTNMLMGMAYYGFTTFMPTHFAENTNQFMPFISNTMKAGIFPTMVFLAGIIGQLIGGRLGSRYNRPKMFMIIVAVNIPFLMLMGHTSDMLLVLFSICMGIAYFSNQPISNTLIAEFTHSANRGLGYGISFFLSFGIGSLAAGFGGFIAESRGVAAVFPVMGFLLIPALFTSYMIIRKS
;
A
#
# COMPACT_ATOMS: atom_id res chain seq x y z
N MET A 1 8.62 -2.87 -10.99
CA MET A 1 8.93 -1.42 -10.86
C MET A 1 10.10 -0.97 -11.73
N THR A 2 11.29 -1.57 -11.61
CA THR A 2 12.50 -1.15 -12.36
C THR A 2 12.30 -1.11 -13.88
N LEU A 3 11.74 -2.16 -14.48
CA LEU A 3 11.45 -2.19 -15.93
C LEU A 3 10.53 -1.04 -16.37
N ILE A 4 9.49 -0.74 -15.58
CA ILE A 4 8.54 0.35 -15.86
C ILE A 4 9.24 1.71 -15.79
N SER A 5 10.10 1.94 -14.79
CA SER A 5 10.81 3.21 -14.66
C SER A 5 11.88 3.42 -15.74
N HIS A 6 12.41 2.36 -16.35
CA HIS A 6 13.36 2.47 -17.47
C HIS A 6 12.71 2.68 -18.84
N ARG A 7 11.50 2.15 -19.07
CA ARG A 7 10.94 1.97 -20.44
C ARG A 7 9.65 2.74 -20.72
N VAL A 8 9.11 3.48 -19.74
CA VAL A 8 7.84 4.21 -19.90
C VAL A 8 8.05 5.71 -19.71
N LYS A 9 7.77 6.50 -20.75
CA LYS A 9 7.78 7.98 -20.72
C LYS A 9 7.00 8.56 -19.54
N ALA A 10 5.76 8.10 -19.34
CA ALA A 10 4.91 8.54 -18.25
C ALA A 10 5.07 7.61 -17.03
N ILE A 11 6.24 7.67 -16.36
CA ILE A 11 6.59 6.76 -15.24
C ILE A 11 5.46 6.67 -14.22
N THR A 12 4.98 7.82 -13.71
CA THR A 12 3.93 7.85 -12.68
C THR A 12 2.64 7.16 -13.14
N LYS A 13 2.26 7.32 -14.42
CA LYS A 13 1.07 6.66 -14.99
C LYS A 13 1.29 5.15 -15.16
N GLY A 14 2.47 4.72 -15.61
CA GLY A 14 2.83 3.31 -15.71
C GLY A 14 2.86 2.62 -14.34
N MET A 15 3.41 3.29 -13.32
CA MET A 15 3.40 2.81 -11.94
C MET A 15 1.98 2.69 -11.38
N ALA A 16 1.08 3.61 -11.73
CA ALA A 16 -0.32 3.52 -11.33
C ALA A 16 -1.00 2.28 -11.93
N VAL A 17 -0.84 1.99 -13.22
CA VAL A 17 -1.43 0.80 -13.85
C VAL A 17 -0.94 -0.49 -13.18
N HIS A 18 0.38 -0.61 -12.94
CA HIS A 18 0.93 -1.76 -12.23
C HIS A 18 0.37 -1.88 -10.80
N GLY A 19 0.25 -0.75 -10.10
CA GLY A 19 -0.37 -0.69 -8.78
C GLY A 19 -1.82 -1.19 -8.76
N ILE A 20 -2.61 -0.87 -9.79
CA ILE A 20 -4.02 -1.28 -9.89
C ILE A 20 -4.17 -2.80 -9.92
N PHE A 21 -3.35 -3.50 -10.70
CA PHE A 21 -3.37 -4.97 -10.72
C PHE A 21 -3.01 -5.57 -9.36
N GLY A 22 -2.00 -5.01 -8.69
CA GLY A 22 -1.64 -5.43 -7.32
C GLY A 22 -2.78 -5.24 -6.32
N THR A 23 -3.40 -4.05 -6.32
CA THR A 23 -4.51 -3.73 -5.41
C THR A 23 -5.76 -4.53 -5.72
N THR A 24 -6.01 -4.89 -6.99
CA THR A 24 -7.10 -5.80 -7.36
C THR A 24 -6.91 -7.17 -6.72
N GLY A 25 -5.68 -7.69 -6.70
CA GLY A 25 -5.34 -8.92 -5.98
C GLY A 25 -5.55 -8.78 -4.46
N SER A 26 -5.10 -7.67 -3.86
CA SER A 26 -5.34 -7.38 -2.44
C SER A 26 -6.83 -7.27 -2.08
N ALA A 27 -7.66 -6.75 -2.99
CA ALA A 27 -9.11 -6.68 -2.81
C ALA A 27 -9.75 -8.06 -2.86
N ALA A 28 -9.32 -8.93 -3.78
CA ALA A 28 -9.88 -10.29 -3.88
C ALA A 28 -9.59 -11.13 -2.62
N GLY A 29 -8.46 -10.91 -1.95
CA GLY A 29 -8.00 -11.69 -0.80
C GLY A 29 -9.03 -11.81 0.34
N PRO A 30 -9.43 -10.71 1.01
CA PRO A 30 -10.36 -10.76 2.13
C PRO A 30 -11.70 -11.40 1.80
N ILE A 31 -12.35 -11.01 0.69
CA ILE A 31 -13.67 -11.56 0.34
C ILE A 31 -13.60 -13.04 -0.01
N MET A 32 -12.57 -13.51 -0.72
CA MET A 32 -12.40 -14.93 -1.00
C MET A 32 -12.13 -15.70 0.30
N ALA A 33 -11.26 -15.17 1.16
CA ALA A 33 -10.92 -15.79 2.43
C ALA A 33 -12.14 -15.96 3.35
N THR A 34 -12.97 -14.93 3.50
CA THR A 34 -14.15 -14.97 4.37
C THR A 34 -15.32 -15.73 3.75
N ALA A 35 -15.48 -15.69 2.42
CA ALA A 35 -16.50 -16.47 1.73
C ALA A 35 -16.23 -17.97 1.88
N LEU A 36 -15.00 -18.43 1.62
CA LEU A 36 -14.63 -19.84 1.79
C LEU A 36 -14.67 -20.27 3.25
N ALA A 37 -14.25 -19.40 4.18
CA ALA A 37 -14.31 -19.68 5.61
C ALA A 37 -15.76 -19.85 6.10
N SER A 38 -16.69 -19.06 5.56
CA SER A 38 -18.10 -19.04 5.96
C SER A 38 -18.93 -20.12 5.27
N LEU A 39 -18.64 -20.46 4.01
CA LEU A 39 -19.41 -21.41 3.21
C LEU A 39 -18.91 -22.85 3.32
N ILE A 40 -17.61 -23.05 3.55
CA ILE A 40 -16.97 -24.38 3.54
C ILE A 40 -16.25 -24.63 4.86
N SER A 41 -15.10 -23.98 5.05
CA SER A 41 -14.31 -24.01 6.29
C SER A 41 -13.12 -23.06 6.16
N TRP A 42 -12.55 -22.63 7.28
CA TRP A 42 -11.31 -21.84 7.28
C TRP A 42 -10.14 -22.56 6.59
N ARG A 43 -10.12 -23.91 6.59
CA ARG A 43 -9.10 -24.71 5.89
C ARG A 43 -9.22 -24.58 4.38
N ALA A 44 -10.44 -24.45 3.85
CA ALA A 44 -10.69 -24.27 2.42
C ALA A 44 -10.08 -22.97 1.89
N SER A 45 -10.08 -21.89 2.70
CA SER A 45 -9.43 -20.62 2.35
C SER A 45 -7.93 -20.80 2.09
N TYR A 46 -7.23 -21.54 2.96
CA TYR A 46 -5.81 -21.83 2.79
C TYR A 46 -5.54 -22.79 1.62
N ALA A 47 -6.37 -23.83 1.47
CA ALA A 47 -6.24 -24.78 0.37
C ALA A 47 -6.42 -24.10 -0.99
N PHE A 48 -7.42 -23.23 -1.12
CA PHE A 48 -7.66 -22.43 -2.32
C PHE A 48 -6.45 -21.55 -2.65
N LEU A 49 -5.90 -20.81 -1.68
CA LEU A 49 -4.71 -19.99 -1.88
C LEU A 49 -3.50 -20.83 -2.33
N GLY A 50 -3.30 -22.00 -1.72
CA GLY A 50 -2.23 -22.93 -2.10
C GLY A 50 -2.35 -23.39 -3.55
N VAL A 51 -3.52 -23.92 -3.93
CA VAL A 51 -3.79 -24.38 -5.29
C VAL A 51 -3.67 -23.25 -6.31
N PHE A 52 -4.24 -22.08 -6.01
CA PHE A 52 -4.17 -20.90 -6.87
C PHE A 52 -2.73 -20.46 -7.14
N ASN A 53 -1.88 -20.43 -6.11
CA ASN A 53 -0.46 -20.07 -6.27
C ASN A 53 0.34 -21.13 -7.03
N ILE A 54 0.04 -22.42 -6.87
CA ILE A 54 0.66 -23.49 -7.67
C ILE A 54 0.31 -23.32 -9.15
N ILE A 55 -0.97 -23.09 -9.47
CA ILE A 55 -1.42 -22.83 -10.85
C ILE A 55 -0.69 -21.61 -11.42
N LEU A 56 -0.61 -20.51 -10.65
CA LEU A 56 0.07 -19.30 -11.09
C LEU A 56 1.57 -19.54 -11.32
N ALA A 57 2.23 -20.32 -10.46
CA ALA A 57 3.63 -20.69 -10.62
C ALA A 57 3.86 -21.52 -11.91
N VAL A 58 2.98 -22.49 -12.19
CA VAL A 58 3.04 -23.30 -13.42
C VAL A 58 2.84 -22.42 -14.66
N ILE A 59 1.82 -21.55 -14.66
CA ILE A 59 1.57 -20.61 -15.77
C ILE A 59 2.79 -19.70 -15.99
N THR A 60 3.37 -19.17 -14.91
CA THR A 60 4.53 -18.27 -14.98
C THR A 60 5.75 -18.99 -15.56
N TYR A 61 5.99 -20.23 -15.12
CA TYR A 61 7.08 -21.07 -15.64
C TYR A 61 6.93 -21.38 -17.13
N MET A 62 5.70 -21.63 -17.60
CA MET A 62 5.44 -21.92 -19.01
C MET A 62 5.42 -20.68 -19.91
N ALA A 63 4.89 -19.57 -19.40
CA ALA A 63 4.60 -18.38 -20.21
C ALA A 63 5.78 -17.38 -20.28
N ILE A 64 6.69 -17.37 -19.31
CA ILE A 64 7.80 -16.42 -19.26
C ILE A 64 9.09 -17.09 -19.76
N PRO A 65 9.54 -16.81 -20.99
CA PRO A 65 10.79 -17.36 -21.51
C PRO A 65 11.99 -16.83 -20.73
N LYS A 66 13.00 -17.68 -20.57
CA LYS A 66 14.29 -17.30 -19.97
C LYS A 66 14.95 -16.23 -20.87
N ARG A 67 15.18 -15.03 -20.32
CA ARG A 67 15.97 -13.99 -20.99
C ARG A 67 17.41 -14.03 -20.49
N GLU A 68 18.35 -14.05 -21.42
CA GLU A 68 19.74 -13.72 -21.15
C GLU A 68 19.89 -12.20 -21.01
N HIS A 69 20.73 -11.75 -20.09
CA HIS A 69 20.89 -10.34 -19.76
C HIS A 69 21.87 -9.69 -20.74
N ASP A 70 21.36 -9.13 -21.83
CA ASP A 70 22.19 -8.43 -22.81
C ASP A 70 22.62 -7.04 -22.31
N ALA A 71 23.92 -6.76 -22.38
CA ALA A 71 24.49 -5.46 -22.01
C ALA A 71 23.94 -4.29 -22.83
N ALA A 72 23.39 -4.55 -24.03
CA ALA A 72 22.77 -3.57 -24.91
C ALA A 72 21.49 -2.92 -24.32
N ASP A 73 20.84 -3.56 -23.33
CA ASP A 73 19.66 -3.00 -22.67
C ASP A 73 19.98 -1.82 -21.75
N ALA A 74 21.25 -1.62 -21.37
CA ALA A 74 21.67 -0.52 -20.51
C ALA A 74 21.77 0.84 -21.24
N GLU A 75 21.94 0.86 -22.57
CA GLU A 75 22.05 2.10 -23.36
C GLU A 75 20.68 2.76 -23.64
N ASN A 76 19.57 2.01 -23.61
CA ASN A 76 18.22 2.51 -23.93
C ASN A 76 17.38 2.81 -22.68
N ILE A 77 17.91 3.63 -21.76
CA ILE A 77 17.17 4.07 -20.56
C ILE A 77 16.50 5.41 -20.84
N GLU A 78 15.18 5.40 -20.99
CA GLU A 78 14.39 6.59 -21.34
C GLU A 78 14.40 7.66 -20.24
N ASN A 79 14.46 7.24 -18.96
CA ASN A 79 14.48 8.15 -17.81
C ASN A 79 15.81 8.02 -17.06
N ARG A 80 16.90 8.55 -17.62
CA ARG A 80 18.24 8.44 -17.04
C ARG A 80 18.44 9.41 -15.87
N VAL A 81 19.00 8.92 -14.77
CA VAL A 81 19.40 9.67 -13.57
C VAL A 81 20.85 9.36 -13.28
N GLU A 82 21.71 10.38 -13.43
CA GLU A 82 23.17 10.25 -13.37
C GLU A 82 23.76 10.36 -11.97
N LYS A 83 22.99 10.83 -10.98
CA LYS A 83 23.46 10.93 -9.60
C LYS A 83 22.33 10.64 -8.62
N THR A 84 22.66 9.89 -7.58
CA THR A 84 21.72 9.62 -6.48
C THR A 84 21.63 10.86 -5.57
N ASN A 85 20.42 11.37 -5.37
CA ASN A 85 20.14 12.40 -4.36
C ASN A 85 20.00 11.73 -2.97
N ARG A 86 21.14 11.45 -2.33
CA ARG A 86 21.19 10.73 -1.05
C ARG A 86 20.37 11.41 0.06
N PRO A 87 20.45 12.74 0.28
CA PRO A 87 19.66 13.38 1.33
C PRO A 87 18.16 13.22 1.13
N ALA A 88 17.64 13.49 -0.08
CA ALA A 88 16.20 13.32 -0.36
C ALA A 88 15.78 11.85 -0.22
N LEU A 89 16.62 10.91 -0.64
CA LEU A 89 16.36 9.48 -0.57
C LEU A 89 16.30 8.96 0.89
N ILE A 90 17.17 9.44 1.78
CA ILE A 90 17.14 9.08 3.20
C ILE A 90 15.84 9.54 3.84
N PHE A 91 15.45 10.81 3.63
CA PHE A 91 14.19 11.32 4.17
C PHE A 91 12.98 10.61 3.58
N PHE A 92 13.03 10.30 2.28
CA PHE A 92 12.02 9.47 1.63
C PHE A 92 11.88 8.09 2.29
N TYR A 93 12.99 7.40 2.55
CA TYR A 93 12.97 6.11 3.22
C TYR A 93 12.40 6.17 4.63
N LEU A 94 12.72 7.23 5.41
CA LEU A 94 12.13 7.43 6.73
C LEU A 94 10.62 7.65 6.65
N THR A 95 10.14 8.50 5.73
CA THR A 95 8.70 8.69 5.50
C THR A 95 8.04 7.39 5.05
N ASN A 96 8.67 6.65 4.14
CA ASN A 96 8.14 5.39 3.59
C ASN A 96 8.09 4.27 4.65
N MET A 97 9.03 4.25 5.59
CA MET A 97 9.01 3.34 6.75
C MET A 97 7.82 3.61 7.66
N LEU A 98 7.58 4.89 8.01
CA LEU A 98 6.43 5.29 8.84
C LEU A 98 5.09 5.01 8.13
N MET A 99 5.02 5.31 6.82
CA MET A 99 3.87 4.94 5.99
C MET A 99 3.65 3.42 5.95
N GLY A 100 4.73 2.64 5.84
CA GLY A 100 4.69 1.18 5.92
C GLY A 100 4.12 0.70 7.25
N MET A 101 4.61 1.20 8.38
CA MET A 101 4.06 0.85 9.71
C MET A 101 2.57 1.21 9.81
N ALA A 102 2.17 2.42 9.39
CA ALA A 102 0.77 2.81 9.41
C ALA A 102 -0.09 1.89 8.53
N TYR A 103 0.42 1.47 7.38
CA TYR A 103 -0.27 0.54 6.48
C TYR A 103 -0.47 -0.83 7.09
N TYR A 104 0.58 -1.44 7.63
CA TYR A 104 0.45 -2.78 8.22
C TYR A 104 -0.36 -2.77 9.51
N GLY A 105 -0.29 -1.71 10.32
CA GLY A 105 -1.23 -1.52 11.43
C GLY A 105 -2.67 -1.42 10.93
N PHE A 106 -2.91 -0.63 9.89
CA PHE A 106 -4.22 -0.52 9.27
C PHE A 106 -4.72 -1.85 8.68
N THR A 107 -3.97 -2.50 7.77
CA THR A 107 -4.45 -3.68 7.05
C THR A 107 -4.58 -4.92 7.93
N THR A 108 -3.75 -5.04 8.97
CA THR A 108 -3.81 -6.18 9.89
C THR A 108 -5.07 -6.15 10.74
N PHE A 109 -5.43 -4.98 11.26
CA PHE A 109 -6.53 -4.83 12.22
C PHE A 109 -7.86 -4.42 11.56
N MET A 110 -7.84 -3.91 10.33
CA MET A 110 -9.04 -3.48 9.60
C MET A 110 -10.15 -4.55 9.51
N PRO A 111 -9.88 -5.82 9.15
CA PRO A 111 -10.93 -6.85 9.08
C PRO A 111 -11.65 -7.05 10.43
N THR A 112 -10.88 -7.17 11.51
CA THR A 112 -11.41 -7.35 12.86
C THR A 112 -12.16 -6.11 13.33
N HIS A 113 -11.62 -4.92 13.05
CA HIS A 113 -12.26 -3.65 13.38
C HIS A 113 -13.65 -3.54 12.74
N PHE A 114 -13.78 -3.93 11.48
CA PHE A 114 -15.08 -4.00 10.80
C PHE A 114 -16.00 -5.04 11.44
N ALA A 115 -15.50 -6.25 11.72
CA ALA A 115 -16.30 -7.31 12.33
C ALA A 115 -16.88 -6.90 13.69
N GLU A 116 -16.14 -6.13 14.48
CA GLU A 116 -16.52 -5.72 15.83
C GLU A 116 -17.36 -4.45 15.87
N ASN A 117 -17.12 -3.51 14.96
CA ASN A 117 -17.66 -2.14 15.04
C ASN A 117 -18.69 -1.80 13.94
N THR A 118 -19.24 -2.79 13.24
CA THR A 118 -20.29 -2.56 12.23
C THR A 118 -21.56 -3.38 12.46
N ASN A 119 -21.89 -3.69 13.71
CA ASN A 119 -23.01 -4.57 14.05
C ASN A 119 -24.38 -4.03 13.59
N GLN A 120 -24.58 -2.70 13.61
CA GLN A 120 -25.83 -2.07 13.21
C GLN A 120 -25.93 -1.84 11.70
N PHE A 121 -24.79 -1.75 11.01
CA PHE A 121 -24.75 -1.61 9.55
C PHE A 121 -24.82 -2.97 8.85
N MET A 122 -25.82 -3.16 7.99
CA MET A 122 -26.09 -4.44 7.31
C MET A 122 -26.16 -5.64 8.30
N PRO A 123 -27.12 -5.63 9.25
CA PRO A 123 -27.19 -6.64 10.32
C PRO A 123 -27.52 -8.05 9.80
N PHE A 124 -28.00 -8.17 8.56
CA PHE A 124 -28.26 -9.44 7.88
C PHE A 124 -26.99 -10.15 7.38
N ILE A 125 -25.82 -9.48 7.42
CA ILE A 125 -24.53 -10.05 7.03
C ILE A 125 -23.76 -10.46 8.29
N SER A 126 -23.16 -11.66 8.31
CA SER A 126 -22.35 -12.11 9.44
C SER A 126 -21.09 -11.27 9.63
N ASN A 127 -20.60 -11.17 10.88
CA ASN A 127 -19.39 -10.43 11.20
C ASN A 127 -18.16 -10.97 10.44
N THR A 128 -18.08 -12.29 10.25
CA THR A 128 -17.05 -12.93 9.42
C THR A 128 -17.09 -12.45 7.98
N MET A 129 -18.27 -12.29 7.39
CA MET A 129 -18.39 -11.81 6.01
C MET A 129 -18.12 -10.30 5.90
N LYS A 130 -18.51 -9.50 6.90
CA LYS A 130 -18.16 -8.07 7.00
C LYS A 130 -16.65 -7.85 7.05
N ALA A 131 -15.92 -8.73 7.75
CA ALA A 131 -14.45 -8.75 7.79
C ALA A 131 -13.80 -9.01 6.42
N GLY A 132 -14.55 -9.45 5.41
CA GLY A 132 -14.05 -9.62 4.05
C GLY A 132 -14.58 -8.56 3.08
N ILE A 133 -15.89 -8.30 3.11
CA ILE A 133 -16.55 -7.36 2.20
C ILE A 133 -16.00 -5.94 2.39
N PHE A 134 -15.93 -5.43 3.61
CA PHE A 134 -15.54 -4.04 3.81
C PHE A 134 -14.06 -3.78 3.51
N PRO A 135 -13.08 -4.61 3.94
CA PRO A 135 -11.71 -4.50 3.47
C PRO A 135 -11.58 -4.55 1.94
N THR A 136 -12.36 -5.41 1.28
CA THR A 136 -12.38 -5.51 -0.18
C THR A 136 -12.83 -4.19 -0.81
N MET A 137 -13.91 -3.58 -0.29
CA MET A 137 -14.37 -2.26 -0.74
C MET A 137 -13.30 -1.19 -0.56
N VAL A 138 -12.58 -1.21 0.56
CA VAL A 138 -11.49 -0.25 0.84
C VAL A 138 -10.33 -0.43 -0.14
N PHE A 139 -9.91 -1.67 -0.43
CA PHE A 139 -8.89 -1.94 -1.43
C PHE A 139 -9.34 -1.56 -2.84
N LEU A 140 -10.58 -1.87 -3.24
CA LEU A 140 -11.13 -1.44 -4.53
C LEU A 140 -11.17 0.09 -4.65
N ALA A 141 -11.55 0.80 -3.59
CA ALA A 141 -11.49 2.26 -3.57
C ALA A 141 -10.05 2.77 -3.73
N GLY A 142 -9.05 2.01 -3.25
CA GLY A 142 -7.64 2.27 -3.47
C GLY A 142 -7.23 2.34 -4.95
N ILE A 143 -7.94 1.67 -5.86
CA ILE A 143 -7.75 1.79 -7.32
C ILE A 143 -8.01 3.24 -7.78
N ILE A 144 -9.08 3.84 -7.26
CA ILE A 144 -9.40 5.25 -7.51
C ILE A 144 -8.28 6.13 -6.96
N GLY A 145 -7.79 5.82 -5.76
CA GLY A 145 -6.61 6.44 -5.16
C GLY A 145 -5.39 6.42 -6.08
N GLN A 146 -5.01 5.27 -6.63
CA GLN A 146 -3.89 5.13 -7.55
C GLN A 146 -4.08 5.93 -8.84
N LEU A 147 -5.30 5.99 -9.39
CA LEU A 147 -5.61 6.82 -10.55
C LEU A 147 -5.44 8.32 -10.23
N ILE A 148 -5.89 8.75 -9.05
CA ILE A 148 -5.70 10.12 -8.55
C ILE A 148 -4.21 10.39 -8.37
N GLY A 149 -3.49 9.54 -7.64
CA GLY A 149 -2.05 9.66 -7.38
C GLY A 149 -1.22 9.68 -8.67
N GLY A 150 -1.58 8.86 -9.65
CA GLY A 150 -0.95 8.84 -10.98
C GLY A 150 -1.11 10.16 -11.72
N ARG A 151 -2.32 10.76 -11.68
CA ARG A 151 -2.59 12.08 -12.27
C ARG A 151 -1.88 13.19 -11.49
N LEU A 152 -1.98 13.19 -10.17
CA LEU A 152 -1.38 14.22 -9.31
C LEU A 152 0.14 14.22 -9.45
N GLY A 153 0.79 13.06 -9.39
CA GLY A 153 2.24 12.93 -9.55
C GLY A 153 2.76 13.19 -10.97
N SER A 154 1.87 13.31 -11.96
CA SER A 154 2.23 13.72 -13.33
C SER A 154 2.08 15.24 -13.54
N ARG A 155 1.17 15.90 -12.81
CA ARG A 155 0.87 17.33 -12.99
C ARG A 155 1.50 18.25 -11.95
N TYR A 156 1.71 17.75 -10.74
CA TYR A 156 2.15 18.54 -9.60
C TYR A 156 3.52 18.06 -9.07
N ASN A 157 4.13 18.88 -8.23
CA ASN A 157 5.40 18.55 -7.57
C ASN A 157 5.24 17.31 -6.67
N ARG A 158 5.93 16.22 -7.02
CA ARG A 158 5.81 14.91 -6.36
C ARG A 158 6.17 14.94 -4.88
N PRO A 159 7.28 15.57 -4.42
CA PRO A 159 7.56 15.71 -2.97
C PRO A 159 6.44 16.41 -2.19
N LYS A 160 5.90 17.51 -2.72
CA LYS A 160 4.76 18.22 -2.10
C LYS A 160 3.51 17.35 -2.05
N MET A 161 3.17 16.66 -3.14
CA MET A 161 2.01 15.76 -3.17
C MET A 161 2.16 14.60 -2.19
N PHE A 162 3.38 14.04 -2.07
CA PHE A 162 3.67 12.98 -1.11
C PHE A 162 3.41 13.44 0.33
N MET A 163 3.89 14.64 0.71
CA MET A 163 3.60 15.22 2.03
C MET A 163 2.10 15.45 2.27
N ILE A 164 1.36 15.96 1.27
CA ILE A 164 -0.09 16.17 1.38
C ILE A 164 -0.80 14.84 1.59
N ILE A 165 -0.42 13.79 0.87
CA ILE A 165 -1.00 12.45 1.03
C ILE A 165 -0.76 11.94 2.45
N VAL A 166 0.46 12.06 2.98
CA VAL A 166 0.76 11.71 4.39
C VAL A 166 -0.16 12.49 5.33
N ALA A 167 -0.33 13.80 5.13
CA ALA A 167 -1.19 14.63 5.96
C ALA A 167 -2.67 14.22 5.92
N VAL A 168 -3.18 13.82 4.75
CA VAL A 168 -4.57 13.39 4.57
C VAL A 168 -4.84 12.01 5.19
N ASN A 169 -3.84 11.13 5.27
CA ASN A 169 -4.00 9.81 5.93
C ASN A 169 -4.25 9.95 7.44
N ILE A 170 -3.66 10.96 8.10
CA ILE A 170 -3.78 11.18 9.54
C ILE A 170 -5.24 11.31 10.00
N PRO A 171 -6.06 12.27 9.50
CA PRO A 171 -7.43 12.43 9.95
C PRO A 171 -8.30 11.21 9.62
N PHE A 172 -8.07 10.52 8.50
CA PHE A 172 -8.85 9.31 8.19
C PHE A 172 -8.54 8.16 9.14
N LEU A 173 -7.27 7.95 9.51
CA LEU A 173 -6.90 7.00 10.56
C LEU A 173 -7.50 7.37 11.92
N MET A 174 -7.54 8.65 12.26
CA MET A 174 -8.22 9.11 13.49
C MET A 174 -9.71 8.78 13.45
N LEU A 175 -10.39 9.15 12.37
CA LEU A 175 -11.83 8.96 12.20
C LEU A 175 -12.20 7.47 12.23
N MET A 176 -11.41 6.60 11.60
CA MET A 176 -11.63 5.15 11.65
C MET A 176 -11.65 4.60 13.09
N GLY A 177 -10.80 5.10 13.98
CA GLY A 177 -10.80 4.62 15.38
C GLY A 177 -11.90 5.18 16.27
N HIS A 178 -12.59 6.24 15.83
CA HIS A 178 -13.63 6.92 16.62
C HIS A 178 -15.03 6.78 16.02
N THR A 179 -15.18 5.99 14.96
CA THR A 179 -16.46 5.80 14.27
C THR A 179 -16.80 4.33 14.15
N SER A 180 -18.09 4.06 14.02
CA SER A 180 -18.65 2.72 13.84
C SER A 180 -19.57 2.68 12.61
N ASP A 181 -19.98 1.47 12.24
CA ASP A 181 -21.06 1.21 11.29
C ASP A 181 -20.83 1.89 9.93
N MET A 182 -21.83 2.58 9.40
CA MET A 182 -21.75 3.21 8.08
C MET A 182 -20.63 4.26 8.00
N LEU A 183 -20.39 5.02 9.09
CA LEU A 183 -19.35 6.04 9.12
C LEU A 183 -17.95 5.41 9.11
N LEU A 184 -17.77 4.29 9.82
CA LEU A 184 -16.53 3.53 9.78
C LEU A 184 -16.22 3.06 8.35
N VAL A 185 -17.21 2.47 7.66
CA VAL A 185 -17.06 2.04 6.27
C VAL A 185 -16.71 3.21 5.35
N LEU A 186 -17.41 4.34 5.49
CA LEU A 186 -17.15 5.54 4.71
C LEU A 186 -15.73 6.08 4.90
N PHE A 187 -15.29 6.29 6.15
CA PHE A 187 -13.95 6.81 6.42
C PHE A 187 -12.85 5.84 6.05
N SER A 188 -13.10 4.54 6.15
CA SER A 188 -12.16 3.51 5.68
C SER A 188 -12.02 3.51 4.15
N ILE A 189 -13.10 3.72 3.40
CA ILE A 189 -13.05 3.87 1.94
C ILE A 189 -12.23 5.11 1.56
N CYS A 190 -12.47 6.24 2.23
CA CYS A 190 -11.67 7.45 2.05
C CYS A 190 -10.20 7.22 2.40
N MET A 191 -9.92 6.47 3.48
CA MET A 191 -8.57 6.05 3.85
C MET A 191 -7.91 5.22 2.74
N GLY A 192 -8.62 4.25 2.15
CA GLY A 192 -8.14 3.48 1.00
C GLY A 192 -7.75 4.38 -0.17
N ILE A 193 -8.63 5.30 -0.57
CA ILE A 193 -8.35 6.26 -1.65
C ILE A 193 -7.10 7.10 -1.31
N ALA A 194 -7.02 7.64 -0.10
CA ALA A 194 -5.91 8.48 0.35
C ALA A 194 -4.60 7.70 0.37
N TYR A 195 -4.55 6.55 1.03
CA TYR A 195 -3.34 5.74 1.17
C TYR A 195 -2.82 5.27 -0.18
N PHE A 196 -3.66 4.67 -1.02
CA PHE A 196 -3.21 4.10 -2.29
C PHE A 196 -2.86 5.14 -3.35
N SER A 197 -3.27 6.41 -3.17
CA SER A 197 -2.75 7.53 -3.99
C SER A 197 -1.25 7.78 -3.82
N ASN A 198 -0.66 7.33 -2.72
CA ASN A 198 0.78 7.40 -2.47
C ASN A 198 1.59 6.56 -3.48
N GLN A 199 1.10 5.36 -3.81
CA GLN A 199 1.92 4.33 -4.46
C GLN A 199 2.56 4.79 -5.79
N PRO A 200 1.86 5.46 -6.73
CA PRO A 200 2.47 5.95 -7.97
C PRO A 200 3.51 7.05 -7.74
N ILE A 201 3.26 7.95 -6.78
CA ILE A 201 4.13 9.07 -6.46
C ILE A 201 5.40 8.56 -5.78
N SER A 202 5.26 7.75 -4.74
CA SER A 202 6.37 7.15 -3.99
C SER A 202 7.30 6.34 -4.90
N ASN A 203 6.74 5.48 -5.77
CA ASN A 203 7.55 4.71 -6.71
C ASN A 203 8.29 5.56 -7.73
N THR A 204 7.72 6.71 -8.11
CA THR A 204 8.38 7.66 -9.02
C THR A 204 9.51 8.40 -8.30
N LEU A 205 9.30 8.84 -7.04
CA LEU A 205 10.32 9.50 -6.24
C LEU A 205 11.57 8.63 -6.04
N ILE A 206 11.41 7.32 -5.81
CA ILE A 206 12.56 6.40 -5.73
C ILE A 206 13.34 6.41 -7.05
N ALA A 207 12.65 6.35 -8.19
CA ALA A 207 13.29 6.34 -9.50
C ALA A 207 14.02 7.65 -9.82
N GLU A 208 13.54 8.78 -9.28
CA GLU A 208 14.10 10.12 -9.49
C GLU A 208 15.28 10.40 -8.56
N PHE A 209 15.22 9.93 -7.32
CA PHE A 209 16.30 10.15 -6.35
C PHE A 209 17.42 9.12 -6.46
N THR A 210 17.20 8.00 -7.16
CA THR A 210 18.18 6.92 -7.28
C THR A 210 18.83 6.90 -8.66
N HIS A 211 20.15 6.79 -8.69
CA HIS A 211 20.91 6.57 -9.94
C HIS A 211 20.31 5.41 -10.75
N SER A 212 20.18 5.56 -12.07
CA SER A 212 19.50 4.59 -12.93
C SER A 212 20.01 3.15 -12.76
N ALA A 213 21.33 2.95 -12.69
CA ALA A 213 21.94 1.63 -12.47
C ALA A 213 21.59 0.98 -11.12
N ASN A 214 21.23 1.78 -10.12
CA ASN A 214 20.97 1.31 -8.75
C ASN A 214 19.47 1.30 -8.39
N ARG A 215 18.57 1.53 -9.35
CA ARG A 215 17.12 1.61 -9.09
C ARG A 215 16.55 0.34 -8.47
N GLY A 216 17.03 -0.83 -8.91
CA GLY A 216 16.65 -2.11 -8.29
C GLY A 216 16.94 -2.14 -6.80
N LEU A 217 18.14 -1.72 -6.40
CA LEU A 217 18.53 -1.61 -4.99
C LEU A 217 17.70 -0.56 -4.24
N GLY A 218 17.43 0.60 -4.87
CA GLY A 218 16.60 1.64 -4.26
C GLY A 218 15.18 1.17 -3.93
N TYR A 219 14.54 0.45 -4.87
CA TYR A 219 13.26 -0.20 -4.61
C TYR A 219 13.38 -1.29 -3.55
N GLY A 220 14.42 -2.12 -3.59
CA GLY A 220 14.65 -3.17 -2.60
C GLY A 220 14.74 -2.63 -1.17
N ILE A 221 15.50 -1.55 -0.95
CA ILE A 221 15.59 -0.88 0.36
C ILE A 221 14.23 -0.30 0.76
N SER A 222 13.54 0.39 -0.16
CA SER A 222 12.22 0.93 0.12
C SER A 222 11.22 -0.14 0.55
N PHE A 223 11.16 -1.29 -0.14
CA PHE A 223 10.29 -2.40 0.21
C PHE A 223 10.71 -3.08 1.51
N PHE A 224 12.01 -3.26 1.77
CA PHE A 224 12.48 -3.80 3.05
C PHE A 224 12.07 -2.91 4.22
N LEU A 225 12.23 -1.58 4.10
CA LEU A 225 11.84 -0.64 5.15
C LEU A 225 10.31 -0.55 5.30
N SER A 226 9.56 -0.58 4.21
CA SER A 226 8.10 -0.49 4.25
C SER A 226 7.45 -1.78 4.76
N PHE A 227 7.86 -2.93 4.23
CA PHE A 227 7.24 -4.23 4.52
C PHE A 227 7.91 -4.92 5.71
N GLY A 228 9.24 -4.98 5.71
CA GLY A 228 10.03 -5.61 6.77
C GLY A 228 9.82 -4.88 8.10
N ILE A 229 10.26 -3.63 8.20
CA ILE A 229 10.08 -2.84 9.44
C ILE A 229 8.60 -2.51 9.67
N GLY A 230 7.83 -2.21 8.62
CA GLY A 230 6.40 -1.93 8.75
C GLY A 230 5.61 -3.04 9.42
N SER A 231 5.98 -4.32 9.19
CA SER A 231 5.31 -5.46 9.82
C SER A 231 5.36 -5.46 11.36
N LEU A 232 6.32 -4.76 11.97
CA LEU A 232 6.37 -4.57 13.44
C LEU A 232 5.11 -3.87 13.99
N ALA A 233 4.41 -3.10 13.15
CA ALA A 233 3.15 -2.47 13.52
C ALA A 233 2.04 -3.49 13.83
N ALA A 234 2.10 -4.71 13.28
CA ALA A 234 1.16 -5.77 13.64
C ALA A 234 1.37 -6.21 15.10
N GLY A 235 2.63 -6.39 15.52
CA GLY A 235 2.97 -6.75 16.90
C GLY A 235 2.63 -5.64 17.90
N PHE A 236 3.06 -4.41 17.62
CA PHE A 236 2.73 -3.26 18.47
C PHE A 236 1.23 -2.95 18.50
N GLY A 237 0.57 -3.05 17.35
CA GLY A 237 -0.88 -2.94 17.24
C GLY A 237 -1.62 -4.02 18.03
N GLY A 238 -1.06 -5.23 18.13
CA GLY A 238 -1.63 -6.32 18.92
C GLY A 238 -1.69 -5.98 20.41
N PHE A 239 -0.59 -5.44 20.95
CA PHE A 239 -0.54 -4.96 22.33
C PHE A 239 -1.55 -3.85 22.62
N ILE A 240 -1.74 -2.93 21.66
CA ILE A 240 -2.75 -1.87 21.76
C ILE A 240 -4.16 -2.46 21.71
N ALA A 241 -4.40 -3.39 20.79
CA ALA A 241 -5.69 -4.01 20.60
C ALA A 241 -6.14 -4.81 21.84
N GLU A 242 -5.22 -5.53 22.47
CA GLU A 242 -5.49 -6.29 23.69
C GLU A 242 -5.81 -5.38 24.89
N SER A 243 -5.12 -4.25 25.02
CA SER A 243 -5.27 -3.35 26.18
C SER A 243 -6.38 -2.31 26.03
N ARG A 244 -6.67 -1.83 24.81
CA ARG A 244 -7.58 -0.71 24.54
C ARG A 244 -8.61 -0.99 23.44
N GLY A 245 -8.62 -2.20 22.90
CA GLY A 245 -9.49 -2.59 21.78
C GLY A 245 -8.90 -2.26 20.41
N VAL A 246 -9.37 -2.97 19.39
CA VAL A 246 -8.87 -2.88 18.01
C VAL A 246 -9.00 -1.46 17.44
N ALA A 247 -10.07 -0.75 17.79
CA ALA A 247 -10.32 0.62 17.35
C ALA A 247 -9.19 1.60 17.73
N ALA A 248 -8.48 1.36 18.83
CA ALA A 248 -7.39 2.22 19.31
C ALA A 248 -6.12 2.13 18.42
N VAL A 249 -5.98 1.09 17.60
CA VAL A 249 -4.81 0.92 16.72
C VAL A 249 -4.76 2.03 15.65
N PHE A 250 -5.89 2.39 15.05
CA PHE A 250 -5.97 3.36 13.96
C PHE A 250 -5.49 4.77 14.35
N PRO A 251 -5.96 5.40 15.45
CA PRO A 251 -5.46 6.70 15.86
C PRO A 251 -3.99 6.62 16.25
N VAL A 252 -3.51 5.53 16.85
CA VAL A 252 -2.06 5.38 17.10
C VAL A 252 -1.26 5.38 15.80
N MET A 253 -1.73 4.68 14.76
CA MET A 253 -1.11 4.75 13.43
C MET A 253 -1.18 6.15 12.83
N GLY A 254 -2.26 6.90 13.04
CA GLY A 254 -2.35 8.29 12.58
C GLY A 254 -1.38 9.22 13.32
N PHE A 255 -1.18 9.06 14.64
CA PHE A 255 -0.16 9.81 15.39
C PHE A 255 1.25 9.46 14.94
N LEU A 256 1.51 8.19 14.61
CA LEU A 256 2.78 7.70 14.08
C LEU A 256 3.17 8.38 12.75
N LEU A 257 2.21 8.92 12.01
CA LEU A 257 2.45 9.66 10.78
C LEU A 257 2.79 11.15 10.99
N ILE A 258 2.68 11.70 12.20
CA ILE A 258 3.05 13.10 12.46
C ILE A 258 4.55 13.34 12.19
N PRO A 259 5.50 12.51 12.68
CA PRO A 259 6.90 12.61 12.27
C PRO A 259 7.13 12.41 10.76
N ALA A 260 6.23 11.72 10.07
CA ALA A 260 6.30 11.53 8.62
C ALA A 260 6.06 12.85 7.86
N LEU A 261 5.32 13.81 8.44
CA LEU A 261 5.18 15.16 7.88
C LEU A 261 6.48 15.94 7.89
N PHE A 262 7.25 15.84 8.98
CA PHE A 262 8.55 16.49 9.06
C PHE A 262 9.55 15.88 8.06
N THR A 263 9.65 14.55 8.02
CA THR A 263 10.55 13.88 7.09
C THR A 263 10.15 14.12 5.62
N SER A 264 8.86 14.11 5.29
CA SER A 264 8.40 14.43 3.93
C SER A 264 8.60 15.90 3.55
N TYR A 265 8.47 16.83 4.49
CA TYR A 265 8.85 18.23 4.28
C TYR A 265 10.35 18.38 3.97
N MET A 266 11.21 17.62 4.66
CA MET A 266 12.65 17.61 4.39
C MET A 266 12.99 17.09 2.99
N ILE A 267 12.17 16.18 2.42
CA ILE A 267 12.32 15.78 1.01
C ILE A 267 12.15 17.00 0.11
N ILE A 268 11.12 17.84 0.30
CA ILE A 268 10.87 19.05 -0.51
C ILE A 268 12.07 20.01 -0.47
N ARG A 269 12.73 20.15 0.68
CA ARG A 269 13.90 21.03 0.83
C ARG A 269 15.19 20.47 0.23
N LYS A 270 15.24 19.16 -0.03
CA LYS A 270 16.45 18.44 -0.46
C LYS A 270 16.34 17.83 -1.86
N SER A 271 15.13 17.78 -2.44
CA SER A 271 14.83 17.25 -3.77
C SER A 271 15.25 18.19 -4.87
#